data_AF-A0A6I9YEV0-F1
#
_entry.id   AF-A0A6I9YEV0-F1
#
_cell.length_a   1.000
_cell.length_b   1.000
_cell.length_c   1.000
_cell.angle_alpha   90.00
_cell.angle_beta   90.00
_cell.angle_gamma   90.00
#
_symmetry.space_group_name_H-M   'P 1'
#
loop_
_entity.id
_entity.type
_entity.pdbx_description
1 polymer ?
#
loop_
_entity_poly.entity_id
_entity_poly.type
_entity_poly.pdbx_seq_one_letter_code
_entity_poly.pdbx_strand_id
1 'polypeptide(L)'
;MYFQPKLCQGPYLILENFQQRNIQLIQSIREFLQEDESQFNKFKMYSGQFRQGLISAEQYYKSCQELLGENFNKIFNELLVLLPDTAKQQELLSAYQDLKVKAPAGSSSPSSTRSKKNRKGVWHTEPPSDLDCCVCPTCQQVLTQQDLVSHQALHLEEEEFPSLQAISRIIS
;
A
#
# COMPACT_ATOMS: atom_id res chain seq x y z
N MET A 1 12.20 13.85 25.17
CA MET A 1 11.24 12.73 25.07
C MET A 1 10.88 12.60 23.61
N TYR A 2 11.29 11.51 22.97
CA TYR A 2 10.98 11.27 21.56
C TYR A 2 9.50 10.91 21.49
N PHE A 3 8.71 11.72 20.79
CA PHE A 3 7.39 11.31 20.31
C PHE A 3 7.66 10.17 19.31
N GLN A 4 7.56 8.92 19.75
CA GLN A 4 7.25 7.86 18.82
C GLN A 4 5.80 8.12 18.40
N PRO A 5 5.52 8.44 17.12
CA PRO A 5 4.16 8.37 16.65
C PRO A 5 3.70 6.95 16.94
N LYS A 6 2.69 6.81 17.80
CA LYS A 6 2.05 5.52 17.99
C LYS A 6 1.58 5.12 16.61
N LEU A 7 2.10 4.00 16.09
CA LEU A 7 1.57 3.34 14.92
C LEU A 7 0.18 2.84 15.33
N CYS A 8 -0.80 3.74 15.29
CA CYS A 8 -2.19 3.39 15.45
C CYS A 8 -2.53 2.56 14.22
N GLN A 9 -2.57 1.24 14.39
CA GLN A 9 -3.19 0.36 13.40
C GLN A 9 -4.69 0.66 13.47
N GLY A 10 -5.11 1.71 12.76
CA GLY A 10 -6.51 2.06 12.60
C GLY A 10 -7.24 0.97 11.81
N PRO A 11 -8.58 0.89 11.92
CA PRO A 11 -9.37 -0.03 11.12
C PRO A 11 -9.14 0.23 9.62
N TYR A 12 -9.15 -0.84 8.82
CA TYR A 12 -9.13 -0.71 7.37
C TYR A 12 -10.39 0.04 6.90
N LEU A 13 -10.20 1.14 6.17
CA LEU A 13 -11.28 1.92 5.60
C LEU A 13 -11.47 1.51 4.14
N ILE A 14 -12.69 1.13 3.77
CA ILE A 14 -12.99 0.70 2.41
C ILE A 14 -12.88 1.91 1.47
N LEU A 15 -12.08 1.77 0.42
CA LEU A 15 -11.92 2.77 -0.63
C LEU A 15 -13.24 3.05 -1.35
N GLU A 16 -13.41 4.29 -1.83
CA GLU A 16 -14.50 4.59 -2.76
C GLU A 16 -14.37 3.74 -4.03
N ASN A 17 -15.51 3.31 -4.56
CA ASN A 17 -15.58 2.48 -5.77
C ASN A 17 -14.81 1.15 -5.69
N PHE A 18 -14.48 0.66 -4.48
CA PHE A 18 -13.73 -0.57 -4.26
C PHE A 18 -14.24 -1.75 -5.10
N GLN A 19 -15.56 -1.96 -5.11
CA GLN A 19 -16.17 -3.05 -5.87
C GLN A 19 -15.89 -2.92 -7.38
N GLN A 20 -16.08 -1.72 -7.95
CA GLN A 20 -15.88 -1.46 -9.37
C GLN A 20 -14.41 -1.65 -9.77
N ARG A 21 -13.50 -1.12 -8.95
CA ARG A 21 -12.05 -1.24 -9.13
C ARG A 21 -11.58 -2.69 -9.05
N ASN A 22 -12.10 -3.46 -8.09
CA ASN A 22 -11.81 -4.88 -7.99
C ASN A 22 -12.33 -5.67 -9.20
N ILE A 23 -13.52 -5.35 -9.71
CA ILE A 23 -14.02 -5.97 -10.95
C ILE A 23 -13.06 -5.71 -12.12
N GLN A 24 -12.62 -4.47 -12.29
CA GLN A 24 -11.67 -4.10 -13.36
C GLN A 24 -10.30 -4.77 -13.19
N LEU A 25 -9.78 -4.85 -11.97
CA LEU A 25 -8.54 -5.54 -11.66
C LEU A 25 -8.64 -7.03 -12.03
N ILE A 26 -9.69 -7.71 -11.59
CA ILE A 26 -9.90 -9.13 -11.88
C ILE A 26 -10.05 -9.37 -13.37
N GLN A 27 -10.77 -8.50 -14.08
CA GLN A 27 -10.89 -8.57 -15.53
C GLN A 27 -9.52 -8.42 -16.21
N SER A 28 -8.72 -7.43 -15.83
CA SER A 28 -7.38 -7.22 -16.39
C SER A 28 -6.47 -8.44 -16.16
N ILE A 29 -6.54 -9.05 -14.98
CA ILE A 29 -5.78 -10.28 -14.67
C ILE A 29 -6.21 -11.41 -15.60
N ARG A 30 -7.52 -11.61 -15.81
CA ARG A 30 -8.01 -12.65 -16.72
C ARG A 30 -7.54 -12.43 -18.15
N GLU A 31 -7.62 -11.19 -18.64
CA GLU A 31 -7.14 -10.81 -19.96
C GLU A 31 -5.63 -11.06 -20.12
N PHE A 32 -4.82 -10.70 -19.11
CA PHE A 32 -3.37 -10.98 -19.12
C PHE A 32 -3.02 -12.47 -19.05
N LEU A 33 -3.91 -13.28 -18.47
CA LEU A 33 -3.81 -14.74 -18.45
C LEU A 33 -4.52 -15.40 -19.64
N GLN A 34 -4.96 -14.62 -20.63
CA GLN A 34 -5.65 -15.11 -21.84
C GLN A 34 -6.88 -15.99 -21.52
N GLU A 35 -7.61 -15.63 -20.45
CA GLU A 35 -8.77 -16.40 -19.95
C GLU A 35 -8.44 -17.85 -19.56
N ASP A 36 -7.17 -18.17 -19.27
CA ASP A 36 -6.77 -19.48 -18.74
C ASP A 36 -7.22 -19.64 -17.29
N GLU A 37 -8.32 -20.38 -17.09
CA GLU A 37 -8.89 -20.68 -15.79
C GLU A 37 -7.92 -21.37 -14.83
N SER A 38 -7.00 -22.19 -15.31
CA SER A 38 -6.03 -22.88 -14.45
C SER A 38 -5.02 -21.90 -13.86
N GLN A 39 -4.53 -20.97 -14.67
CA GLN A 39 -3.61 -19.93 -14.24
C GLN A 39 -4.32 -18.91 -13.34
N PHE A 40 -5.56 -18.54 -13.68
CA PHE A 40 -6.37 -17.66 -12.84
C PHE A 40 -6.67 -18.31 -11.47
N ASN A 41 -6.90 -19.62 -11.42
CA ASN A 41 -7.05 -20.35 -10.16
C ASN A 41 -5.76 -20.36 -9.33
N LYS A 42 -4.57 -20.46 -9.94
CA LYS A 42 -3.30 -20.28 -9.22
C LYS A 42 -3.17 -18.88 -8.65
N PHE A 43 -3.50 -17.84 -9.41
CA PHE A 43 -3.52 -16.46 -8.91
C PHE A 43 -4.39 -16.32 -7.67
N LYS A 44 -5.63 -16.84 -7.72
CA LYS A 44 -6.56 -16.83 -6.57
C LYS A 44 -6.00 -17.60 -5.37
N MET A 45 -5.38 -18.75 -5.62
CA MET A 45 -4.76 -19.57 -4.58
C MET A 45 -3.63 -18.81 -3.87
N TYR A 46 -2.68 -18.23 -4.63
CA TYR A 46 -1.59 -17.43 -4.06
C TYR A 46 -2.12 -16.22 -3.29
N SER A 47 -3.11 -15.50 -3.84
CA SER A 47 -3.74 -14.36 -3.19
C SER A 47 -4.41 -14.74 -1.86
N GLY A 48 -5.09 -15.89 -1.85
CA GLY A 48 -5.71 -16.44 -0.64
C GLY A 48 -4.68 -16.85 0.42
N GLN A 49 -3.62 -17.56 0.01
CA GLN A 49 -2.52 -17.97 0.88
C GLN A 49 -1.80 -16.78 1.49
N PHE A 50 -1.52 -15.74 0.70
CA PHE A 50 -0.86 -14.55 1.18
C PHE A 50 -1.67 -13.82 2.25
N ARG A 51 -2.97 -13.59 1.97
CA ARG A 51 -3.89 -12.96 2.93
C ARG A 51 -4.03 -13.75 4.24
N GLN A 52 -3.97 -15.07 4.17
CA GLN A 52 -4.01 -15.95 5.33
C GLN A 52 -2.66 -16.07 6.05
N GLY A 53 -1.59 -15.45 5.52
CA GLY A 53 -0.24 -15.55 6.09
C GLY A 53 0.45 -16.89 5.85
N LEU A 54 -0.05 -17.71 4.92
CA LEU A 54 0.53 -19.02 4.58
C LEU A 54 1.79 -18.90 3.70
N ILE A 55 1.92 -17.80 2.95
CA ILE A 55 3.12 -17.45 2.18
C ILE A 55 3.54 -16.02 2.50
N SER A 56 4.83 -15.73 2.40
CA SER A 56 5.37 -14.39 2.62
C SER A 56 5.04 -13.44 1.46
N ALA A 57 5.09 -12.14 1.72
CA ALA A 57 4.98 -11.12 0.66
C ALA A 57 6.00 -11.29 -0.47
N GLU A 58 7.25 -11.64 -0.17
CA GLU A 58 8.29 -11.89 -1.20
C GLU A 58 7.90 -13.08 -2.09
N GLN A 59 7.43 -14.17 -1.49
CA GLN A 59 6.99 -15.35 -2.23
C GLN A 59 5.75 -15.03 -3.07
N TYR A 60 4.76 -14.34 -2.50
CA TYR A 60 3.55 -13.93 -3.21
C TYR A 60 3.89 -13.04 -4.43
N TYR A 61 4.73 -12.02 -4.24
CA TYR A 61 5.17 -11.13 -5.31
C TYR A 61 5.83 -11.93 -6.46
N LYS A 62 6.78 -12.81 -6.13
CA LYS A 62 7.48 -13.64 -7.12
C LYS A 62 6.53 -14.59 -7.85
N SER A 63 5.63 -15.27 -7.14
CA SER A 63 4.64 -16.17 -7.75
C SER A 63 3.70 -15.43 -8.71
N CYS A 64 3.27 -14.21 -8.38
CA CYS A 64 2.48 -13.38 -9.27
C CYS A 64 3.30 -12.90 -10.49
N GLN A 65 4.55 -12.49 -10.27
CA GLN A 65 5.45 -12.07 -11.35
C GLN A 65 5.78 -13.21 -12.32
N GLU A 66 5.99 -14.44 -11.83
CA GLU A 66 6.17 -15.63 -12.66
C GLU A 66 4.92 -15.96 -13.47
N LEU A 67 3.73 -15.77 -12.88
CA LEU A 67 2.45 -16.10 -13.50
C LEU A 67 2.03 -15.09 -14.59
N LEU A 68 2.20 -13.79 -14.32
CA LEU A 68 1.72 -12.69 -15.17
C LEU A 68 2.84 -12.03 -15.99
N GLY A 69 4.09 -12.34 -15.70
CA GLY A 69 5.25 -11.73 -16.33
C GLY A 69 5.30 -10.21 -16.13
N GLU A 70 5.67 -9.49 -17.19
CA GLU A 70 5.75 -8.03 -17.19
C GLU A 70 4.40 -7.33 -16.95
N ASN A 71 3.28 -8.01 -17.25
CA ASN A 71 1.95 -7.46 -17.00
C ASN A 71 1.64 -7.33 -15.50
N PHE A 72 2.37 -8.05 -14.64
CA PHE A 72 2.20 -7.91 -13.19
C PHE A 72 2.45 -6.47 -12.72
N ASN A 73 3.47 -5.79 -13.27
CA ASN A 73 3.79 -4.41 -12.92
C ASN A 73 2.63 -3.44 -13.24
N LYS A 74 1.83 -3.74 -14.28
CA LYS A 74 0.69 -2.90 -14.69
C LYS A 74 -0.47 -2.96 -13.71
N ILE A 75 -0.62 -4.08 -12.99
CA ILE A 75 -1.72 -4.28 -12.04
C ILE A 75 -1.26 -4.16 -10.58
N PHE A 76 0.05 -4.19 -10.33
CA PHE A 76 0.59 -4.37 -8.98
C PHE A 76 0.11 -3.27 -8.02
N ASN A 77 0.13 -2.02 -8.47
CA ASN A 77 -0.35 -0.89 -7.68
C ASN A 77 -1.81 -1.08 -7.23
N GLU A 78 -2.67 -1.44 -8.18
CA GLU A 78 -4.10 -1.62 -7.94
C GLU A 78 -4.37 -2.84 -7.05
N LEU A 79 -3.65 -3.94 -7.28
CA LEU A 79 -3.71 -5.13 -6.43
C LEU A 79 -3.33 -4.80 -4.99
N LEU A 80 -2.27 -4.02 -4.80
CA LEU A 80 -1.76 -3.63 -3.49
C LEU A 80 -2.81 -2.83 -2.71
N VAL A 81 -3.32 -1.74 -3.28
CA VAL A 81 -4.28 -0.85 -2.59
C VAL A 81 -5.63 -1.51 -2.34
N LEU A 82 -6.01 -2.54 -3.11
CA LEU A 82 -7.25 -3.29 -2.92
C LEU A 82 -7.16 -4.47 -1.94
N LEU A 83 -5.98 -4.74 -1.35
CA LEU A 83 -5.90 -5.75 -0.29
C LEU A 83 -6.75 -5.32 0.92
N PRO A 84 -7.63 -6.21 1.45
CA PRO A 84 -8.56 -5.86 2.53
C PRO A 84 -7.91 -5.95 3.93
N ASP A 85 -6.64 -5.57 4.05
CA ASP A 85 -5.87 -5.67 5.29
C ASP A 85 -4.65 -4.74 5.20
N THR A 86 -4.58 -3.75 6.10
CA THR A 86 -3.50 -2.76 6.14
C THR A 86 -2.13 -3.37 6.44
N ALA A 87 -2.06 -4.41 7.28
CA ALA A 87 -0.81 -5.10 7.56
C ALA A 87 -0.31 -5.84 6.32
N LYS A 88 -1.21 -6.48 5.55
CA LYS A 88 -0.85 -7.15 4.29
C LYS A 88 -0.44 -6.18 3.19
N GLN A 89 -1.05 -5.00 3.14
CA GLN A 89 -0.61 -3.92 2.26
C GLN A 89 0.83 -3.49 2.60
N GLN A 90 1.12 -3.22 3.87
CA GLN A 90 2.46 -2.82 4.30
C GLN A 90 3.50 -3.93 4.06
N GLU A 91 3.16 -5.18 4.36
CA GLU A 91 4.03 -6.34 4.13
C GLU A 91 4.43 -6.44 2.65
N LEU A 92 3.45 -6.30 1.74
CA LEU A 92 3.67 -6.39 0.30
C LEU A 92 4.45 -5.19 -0.26
N LEU A 93 4.14 -3.98 0.22
CA LEU A 93 4.85 -2.77 -0.17
C LEU A 93 6.33 -2.83 0.25
N SER A 94 6.62 -3.27 1.47
CA SER A 94 7.99 -3.43 1.97
C SER A 94 8.76 -4.46 1.13
N ALA A 95 8.16 -5.61 0.82
CA ALA A 95 8.80 -6.63 0.00
C ALA A 95 9.13 -6.11 -1.42
N TYR A 96 8.24 -5.33 -2.02
CA TYR A 96 8.49 -4.69 -3.31
C TYR A 96 9.69 -3.73 -3.27
N GLN A 97 9.75 -2.87 -2.25
CA GLN A 97 10.84 -1.90 -2.08
C GLN A 97 12.19 -2.62 -1.91
N ASP A 98 12.23 -3.66 -1.08
CA ASP A 98 13.43 -4.48 -0.87
C ASP A 98 13.92 -5.15 -2.16
N LEU A 99 13.00 -5.65 -2.99
CA LEU A 99 13.33 -6.25 -4.27
C LEU A 99 13.86 -5.21 -5.27
N LYS A 100 13.32 -3.98 -5.27
CA LYS A 100 13.82 -2.89 -6.12
C LYS A 100 15.22 -2.44 -5.73
N VAL A 101 15.55 -2.39 -4.44
CA VAL A 101 16.90 -2.02 -3.97
C VAL A 101 17.95 -3.07 -4.34
N LYS A 102 17.55 -4.36 -4.40
CA LYS A 102 18.45 -5.48 -4.73
C LYS A 102 18.66 -5.67 -6.24
N ALA A 103 17.85 -5.05 -7.10
CA ALA A 103 18.07 -5.10 -8.54
C ALA A 103 19.31 -4.26 -8.90
N PRO A 104 20.34 -4.83 -9.56
CA PRO A 104 21.49 -4.05 -10.00
C PRO A 104 21.01 -3.01 -11.01
N ALA A 105 21.25 -1.73 -10.71
CA ALA A 105 20.87 -0.59 -11.52
C ALA A 105 21.40 -0.70 -12.97
N GLY A 106 20.59 -1.25 -13.86
CA GLY A 106 20.73 -1.16 -15.29
C GLY A 106 20.09 0.14 -15.78
N SER A 107 20.93 1.08 -16.22
CA SER A 107 20.60 2.30 -16.97
C SER A 107 19.82 3.41 -16.25
N SER A 108 20.53 4.20 -15.42
CA SER A 108 20.85 5.60 -15.73
C SER A 108 21.54 6.27 -14.53
N SER A 109 22.73 6.83 -14.76
CA SER A 109 23.43 7.77 -13.88
C SER A 109 23.73 9.02 -14.72
N PRO A 110 23.81 10.22 -14.11
CA PRO A 110 25.05 10.65 -13.44
C PRO A 110 24.74 11.28 -12.07
N SER A 111 25.65 11.52 -11.13
CA SER A 111 27.07 11.26 -10.97
C SER A 111 27.35 11.45 -9.47
N SER A 112 28.29 10.70 -8.94
CA SER A 112 28.83 10.90 -7.59
C SER A 112 29.48 12.27 -7.41
N THR A 113 29.26 12.93 -6.27
CA THR A 113 30.36 13.58 -5.53
C THR A 113 30.15 13.46 -4.02
N ARG A 114 31.16 12.88 -3.36
CA ARG A 114 31.34 12.84 -1.90
C ARG A 114 31.44 14.26 -1.32
N SER A 115 30.81 14.55 -0.18
CA SER A 115 31.39 15.41 0.88
C SER A 115 30.61 15.33 2.20
N LYS A 116 31.36 15.22 3.31
CA LYS A 116 30.92 15.25 4.71
C LYS A 116 30.50 16.68 5.12
N LYS A 117 29.32 16.86 5.76
CA LYS A 117 29.10 17.56 7.06
C LYS A 117 27.62 17.95 7.29
N ASN A 118 27.15 17.65 8.50
CA ASN A 118 26.44 18.57 9.42
C ASN A 118 25.01 19.08 9.08
N ARG A 119 24.07 18.64 9.94
CA ARG A 119 22.92 19.38 10.52
C ARG A 119 21.64 19.70 9.70
N LYS A 120 20.53 19.17 10.26
CA LYS A 120 19.16 19.72 10.38
C LYS A 120 18.27 19.75 9.12
N GLY A 121 17.08 19.15 9.25
CA GLY A 121 15.94 19.31 8.35
C GLY A 121 15.63 18.06 7.53
N VAL A 122 14.99 17.06 8.16
CA VAL A 122 14.52 15.84 7.50
C VAL A 122 13.24 16.18 6.73
N TRP A 123 13.41 16.60 5.48
CA TRP A 123 12.39 16.41 4.45
C TRP A 123 12.86 15.20 3.66
N HIS A 124 12.23 14.05 3.93
CA HIS A 124 12.40 12.85 3.12
C HIS A 124 12.07 13.21 1.67
N THR A 125 13.10 13.28 0.83
CA THR A 125 12.96 13.31 -0.62
C THR A 125 13.06 11.86 -1.04
N GLU A 126 11.93 11.16 -0.94
CA GLU A 126 11.81 9.80 -1.45
C GLU A 126 12.10 9.85 -2.98
N PRO A 127 12.91 8.92 -3.52
CA PRO A 127 13.03 8.79 -4.97
C PRO A 127 11.64 8.56 -5.55
N PRO A 128 11.35 8.95 -6.81
CA PRO A 128 10.06 8.69 -7.42
C PRO A 128 9.82 7.19 -7.40
N SER A 129 8.98 6.75 -6.47
CA SER A 129 8.43 5.42 -6.47
C SER A 129 7.65 5.30 -7.77
N ASP A 130 7.95 4.29 -8.55
CA ASP A 130 7.26 3.88 -9.79
C ASP A 130 5.82 3.39 -9.53
N LEU A 131 5.32 3.66 -8.34
CA LEU A 131 4.04 3.28 -7.78
C LEU A 131 3.30 4.57 -7.42
N ASP A 132 2.14 4.77 -8.00
CA ASP A 132 1.23 5.87 -7.68
C ASP A 132 0.47 5.62 -6.36
N CYS A 133 1.18 5.15 -5.32
CA CYS A 133 0.62 4.89 -4.00
C CYS A 133 1.30 5.69 -2.89
N CYS A 134 0.54 5.97 -1.83
CA CYS A 134 0.98 6.65 -0.63
C CYS A 134 0.48 5.91 0.62
N VAL A 135 1.21 6.06 1.73
CA VAL A 135 0.82 5.48 3.03
C VAL A 135 0.13 6.54 3.87
N CYS A 136 -1.08 6.24 4.36
CA CYS A 136 -1.80 7.12 5.27
C CYS A 136 -1.05 7.24 6.61
N PRO A 137 -0.72 8.45 7.09
CA PRO A 137 0.02 8.62 8.35
C PRO A 137 -0.81 8.24 9.60
N THR A 138 -2.14 8.22 9.50
CA THR A 138 -3.04 7.97 10.64
C THR A 138 -3.25 6.47 10.87
N CYS A 139 -3.58 5.71 9.82
CA CYS A 139 -3.94 4.29 9.93
C CYS A 139 -2.99 3.33 9.18
N GLN A 140 -1.98 3.85 8.49
CA GLN A 140 -1.01 3.10 7.69
C GLN A 140 -1.60 2.34 6.48
N GLN A 141 -2.84 2.63 6.09
CA GLN A 141 -3.40 2.08 4.87
C GLN A 141 -2.62 2.57 3.64
N VAL A 142 -2.35 1.68 2.70
CA VAL A 142 -1.76 2.02 1.40
C VAL A 142 -2.90 2.40 0.46
N LEU A 143 -2.79 3.58 -0.14
CA LEU A 143 -3.84 4.21 -0.94
C LEU A 143 -3.25 4.70 -2.26
N THR A 144 -4.08 4.92 -3.27
CA THR A 144 -3.62 5.71 -4.42
C THR A 144 -3.51 7.18 -4.04
N GLN A 145 -2.74 7.95 -4.82
CA GLN A 145 -2.63 9.39 -4.59
C GLN A 145 -3.98 10.13 -4.68
N GLN A 146 -4.94 9.59 -5.43
CA GLN A 146 -6.28 10.16 -5.61
C GLN A 146 -7.18 9.88 -4.40
N ASP A 147 -7.06 8.70 -3.79
CA ASP A 147 -7.90 8.29 -2.66
C ASP A 147 -7.49 8.93 -1.33
N LEU A 148 -6.27 9.48 -1.24
CA LEU A 148 -5.72 9.97 0.03
C LEU A 148 -6.57 11.08 0.65
N VAL A 149 -7.05 12.02 -0.17
CA VAL A 149 -7.80 13.20 0.33
C VAL A 149 -9.15 12.79 0.90
N SER A 150 -9.93 11.99 0.16
CA SER A 150 -11.22 11.49 0.64
C SER A 150 -11.05 10.56 1.83
N HIS A 151 -10.02 9.72 1.85
CA HIS A 151 -9.71 8.87 3.00
C HIS A 151 -9.33 9.68 4.26
N GLN A 152 -8.56 10.76 4.11
CA GLN A 152 -8.18 11.62 5.24
C GLN A 152 -9.38 12.32 5.89
N ALA A 153 -10.39 12.69 5.09
CA ALA A 153 -11.63 13.27 5.62
C ALA A 153 -12.34 12.33 6.61
N LEU A 154 -12.30 11.01 6.37
CA LEU A 154 -12.91 10.00 7.25
C LEU A 154 -12.23 9.95 8.64
N HIS A 155 -10.95 10.30 8.74
CA HIS A 155 -10.26 10.38 10.04
C HIS A 155 -10.66 11.63 10.83
N LEU A 156 -11.00 12.73 10.15
CA LEU A 156 -11.42 13.98 10.80
C LEU A 156 -12.83 13.85 11.40
N GLU A 157 -13.73 13.13 10.73
CA GLU A 157 -15.09 12.89 11.23
C GLU A 157 -15.11 12.06 12.53
N GLU A 158 -14.12 11.19 12.77
CA GLU A 158 -13.99 10.45 14.04
C GLU A 158 -13.47 11.33 15.19
N GLU A 159 -12.62 12.33 14.91
CA GLU A 159 -12.09 13.24 15.95
C GLU A 159 -13.05 14.38 16.33
N GLU A 160 -13.99 14.74 15.46
CA GLU A 160 -14.95 15.83 15.68
C GLU A 160 -16.13 15.50 16.61
N PHE A 161 -16.20 14.30 17.19
CA PHE A 161 -17.20 14.00 18.22
C PHE A 161 -16.71 14.45 19.61
N PRO A 162 -17.18 15.60 20.17
CA PRO A 162 -16.86 15.95 21.54
C PRO A 162 -17.46 14.89 22.47
N SER A 163 -16.60 14.21 23.24
CA SER A 163 -17.06 13.28 24.27
C SER A 163 -18.14 13.94 25.14
N LEU A 164 -19.26 13.24 25.39
CA LEU A 164 -20.40 13.73 26.19
C LEU A 164 -20.05 14.05 27.66
N GLN A 165 -18.77 14.00 28.05
CA GLN A 165 -18.30 14.42 29.36
C GLN A 165 -18.23 15.97 29.50
N ALA A 166 -18.31 16.72 28.40
CA ALA A 166 -18.32 18.19 28.44
C ALA A 166 -19.67 18.81 28.88
N ILE A 167 -20.77 18.04 28.89
CA ILE A 167 -22.14 18.56 29.12
C ILE A 167 -22.57 18.51 30.61
N SER A 168 -21.75 17.99 31.52
CA SER A 168 -22.15 17.81 32.93
C SER A 168 -21.98 19.05 33.85
N ARG A 169 -21.59 20.23 33.36
CA ARG A 169 -21.28 21.39 34.25
C ARG A 169 -22.18 22.62 34.09
N ILE A 170 -23.28 22.53 33.33
CA ILE A 170 -24.18 23.67 33.11
C ILE A 170 -25.60 23.34 33.55
N ILE A 171 -25.80 22.81 34.76
CA ILE A 171 -27.02 23.05 35.55
C ILE A 171 -26.63 22.95 37.04
N SER A 172 -26.41 24.10 37.69
CA SER A 172 -26.48 24.28 39.14
C SER A 172 -26.92 25.70 39.42
#